data_AF-A0A2E3AT00-F1
#
_entry.id   AF-A0A2E3AT00-F1
#
_cell.length_a   1.000
_cell.length_b   1.000
_cell.length_c   1.000
_cell.angle_alpha   90.00
_cell.angle_beta   90.00
_cell.angle_gamma   90.00
#
_symmetry.space_group_name_H-M   'P 1'
#
loop_
_entity.id
_entity.type
_entity.pdbx_description
1 polymer ?
#
loop_
_entity_poly.entity_id
_entity_poly.type
_entity_poly.pdbx_seq_one_letter_code
_entity_poly.pdbx_strand_id
1 'polypeptide(L)'
;MLALIVAGGIYTFAVGPGSAIGDAAPAIAALVVFVVGIEFSLVVYRAMLETRTGDRLRLAHANLAIYVAFLFVGAFVGFFLLILPGILLKASGRVEIDAETPPDVVQAALIDMLPTAFGAVLILACVAGAAVLFYMALRLLLIGAATVATGQTLVFRTWSWTKGHALRLGLAALVTHILPFAVAVLINWGLRNAWGDSALGAFLSGAVGMALLVPFLLGGHGLAVAALHRLHPETAPTE
;
A
#
# COMPACT_ATOMS: atom_id res chain seq x y z
N MET A 1 2.40 -15.00 -11.69
CA MET A 1 1.95 -13.79 -12.39
C MET A 1 0.52 -13.92 -12.91
N LEU A 2 0.21 -14.93 -13.75
CA LEU A 2 -1.15 -15.15 -14.24
C LEU A 2 -2.21 -15.25 -13.10
N ALA A 3 -1.90 -15.97 -12.02
CA ALA A 3 -2.79 -16.07 -10.87
C ALA A 3 -3.10 -14.71 -10.20
N LEU A 4 -2.13 -13.78 -10.14
CA LEU A 4 -2.36 -12.43 -9.64
C LEU A 4 -3.27 -11.63 -10.60
N ILE A 5 -3.00 -11.72 -11.90
CA ILE A 5 -3.79 -11.05 -12.94
C ILE A 5 -5.25 -11.52 -12.88
N VAL A 6 -5.46 -12.84 -12.80
CA VAL A 6 -6.79 -13.44 -12.66
C VAL A 6 -7.44 -13.02 -11.34
N ALA A 7 -6.70 -13.02 -10.23
CA ALA A 7 -7.22 -12.57 -8.93
C ALA A 7 -7.64 -11.09 -8.97
N GLY A 8 -6.90 -10.23 -9.67
CA GLY A 8 -7.28 -8.82 -9.87
C GLY A 8 -8.58 -8.68 -10.66
N GLY A 9 -8.78 -9.47 -11.70
CA GLY A 9 -10.04 -9.50 -12.44
C GLY A 9 -11.21 -10.06 -11.62
N ILE A 10 -10.99 -11.13 -10.84
CA ILE A 10 -12.01 -11.67 -9.94
C ILE A 10 -12.38 -10.65 -8.86
N TYR A 11 -11.39 -9.91 -8.31
CA TYR A 11 -11.62 -8.85 -7.34
C TYR A 11 -12.59 -7.81 -7.92
N THR A 12 -12.25 -7.18 -9.04
CA THR A 12 -13.08 -6.11 -9.61
C THR A 12 -14.43 -6.59 -10.11
N PHE A 13 -14.51 -7.84 -10.59
CA PHE A 13 -15.79 -8.50 -10.87
C PHE A 13 -16.64 -8.64 -9.60
N ALA A 14 -16.05 -9.08 -8.49
CA ALA A 14 -16.74 -9.32 -7.22
C ALA A 14 -17.16 -8.04 -6.48
N VAL A 15 -16.51 -6.90 -6.71
CA VAL A 15 -16.92 -5.60 -6.14
C VAL A 15 -17.59 -4.66 -7.16
N GLY A 16 -17.72 -5.10 -8.41
CA GLY A 16 -18.31 -4.32 -9.49
C GLY A 16 -19.84 -4.26 -9.45
N PRO A 17 -20.45 -3.39 -10.27
CA PRO A 17 -21.90 -3.27 -10.41
C PRO A 17 -22.53 -4.63 -10.74
N GLY A 18 -23.53 -5.07 -9.96
CA GLY A 18 -24.25 -6.34 -10.18
C GLY A 18 -23.62 -7.59 -9.53
N SER A 19 -22.63 -7.42 -8.64
CA SER A 19 -22.05 -8.53 -7.87
C SER A 19 -23.07 -9.22 -6.94
N ALA A 20 -23.13 -10.56 -7.01
CA ALA A 20 -23.95 -11.41 -6.15
C ALA A 20 -23.29 -11.74 -4.79
N ILE A 21 -22.07 -11.24 -4.52
CA ILE A 21 -21.26 -11.64 -3.35
C ILE A 21 -21.56 -10.76 -2.11
N GLY A 22 -22.32 -9.67 -2.26
CA GLY A 22 -22.77 -8.83 -1.15
C GLY A 22 -21.63 -8.22 -0.33
N ASP A 23 -21.93 -7.78 0.89
CA ASP A 23 -21.01 -7.05 1.79
C ASP A 23 -19.72 -7.82 2.16
N ALA A 24 -19.68 -9.14 1.94
CA ALA A 24 -18.52 -9.99 2.21
C ALA A 24 -17.46 -9.97 1.09
N ALA A 25 -17.80 -9.46 -0.11
CA ALA A 25 -16.91 -9.48 -1.27
C ALA A 25 -15.53 -8.83 -1.01
N PRO A 26 -15.44 -7.64 -0.37
CA PRO A 26 -14.15 -7.00 -0.13
C PRO A 26 -13.24 -7.83 0.80
N ALA A 27 -13.82 -8.45 1.83
CA ALA A 27 -13.06 -9.24 2.80
C ALA A 27 -12.50 -10.53 2.17
N ILE A 28 -13.32 -11.24 1.39
CA ILE A 28 -12.90 -12.44 0.65
C ILE A 28 -11.80 -12.08 -0.35
N ALA A 29 -11.99 -10.98 -1.08
CA ALA A 29 -11.06 -10.58 -2.11
C ALA A 29 -9.72 -10.10 -1.50
N ALA A 30 -9.73 -9.41 -0.35
CA ALA A 30 -8.52 -9.09 0.40
C ALA A 30 -7.77 -10.35 0.86
N LEU A 31 -8.48 -11.38 1.33
CA LEU A 31 -7.87 -12.65 1.72
C LEU A 31 -7.22 -13.37 0.54
N VAL A 32 -7.89 -13.39 -0.63
CA VAL A 32 -7.33 -13.96 -1.86
C VAL A 32 -6.07 -13.21 -2.29
N VAL A 33 -6.13 -11.88 -2.34
CA VAL A 33 -4.97 -11.04 -2.68
C VAL A 33 -3.82 -11.27 -1.69
N PHE A 34 -4.12 -11.43 -0.40
CA PHE A 34 -3.11 -11.76 0.60
C PHE A 34 -2.42 -13.09 0.31
N VAL A 35 -3.19 -14.17 0.16
CA VAL A 35 -2.64 -15.52 -0.08
C VAL A 35 -1.84 -15.56 -1.39
N VAL A 36 -2.41 -15.05 -2.47
CA VAL A 36 -1.73 -15.01 -3.78
C VAL A 36 -0.50 -14.10 -3.71
N GLY A 37 -0.56 -13.01 -2.95
CA GLY A 37 0.57 -12.11 -2.70
C GLY A 37 1.72 -12.78 -1.98
N ILE A 38 1.45 -13.62 -0.97
CA ILE A 38 2.48 -14.42 -0.28
C ILE A 38 3.17 -15.38 -1.24
N GLU A 39 2.39 -16.15 -2.02
CA GLU A 39 2.95 -17.09 -2.99
C GLU A 39 3.83 -16.39 -4.03
N PHE A 40 3.31 -15.29 -4.59
CA PHE A 40 4.06 -14.50 -5.55
C PHE A 40 5.36 -13.98 -4.94
N SER A 41 5.28 -13.35 -3.76
CA SER A 41 6.45 -12.77 -3.09
C SER A 41 7.49 -13.84 -2.80
N LEU A 42 7.08 -15.01 -2.31
CA LEU A 42 7.98 -16.12 -2.01
C LEU A 42 8.73 -16.60 -3.26
N VAL A 43 8.01 -16.81 -4.38
CA VAL A 43 8.60 -17.26 -5.64
C VAL A 43 9.57 -16.22 -6.17
N VAL A 44 9.18 -14.95 -6.20
CA VAL A 44 10.03 -13.86 -6.72
C VAL A 44 11.26 -13.66 -5.85
N TYR A 45 11.12 -13.60 -4.52
CA TYR A 45 12.28 -13.45 -3.64
C TYR A 45 13.25 -14.62 -3.78
N ARG A 46 12.75 -15.86 -3.80
CA ARG A 46 13.62 -17.04 -3.99
C ARG A 46 14.36 -17.02 -5.32
N ALA A 47 13.69 -16.60 -6.39
CA ALA A 47 14.31 -16.46 -7.70
C ALA A 47 15.38 -15.37 -7.71
N MET A 48 15.10 -14.19 -7.15
CA MET A 48 16.05 -13.05 -7.12
C MET A 48 17.22 -13.26 -6.15
N LEU A 49 17.02 -13.99 -5.06
CA LEU A 49 18.05 -14.31 -4.07
C LEU A 49 18.78 -15.63 -4.37
N GLU A 50 18.37 -16.34 -5.43
CA GLU A 50 18.88 -17.66 -5.80
C GLU A 50 18.88 -18.68 -4.64
N THR A 51 17.85 -18.63 -3.81
CA THR A 51 17.74 -19.46 -2.59
C THR A 51 16.49 -20.34 -2.58
N ARG A 52 16.57 -21.44 -1.83
CA ARG A 52 15.43 -22.31 -1.50
C ARG A 52 14.92 -22.11 -0.06
N THR A 53 15.55 -21.22 0.70
CA THR A 53 15.17 -20.90 2.08
C THR A 53 13.86 -20.11 2.14
N GLY A 54 13.39 -19.87 3.37
CA GLY A 54 12.10 -19.25 3.63
C GLY A 54 10.94 -20.21 3.39
N ASP A 55 9.78 -19.92 3.96
CA ASP A 55 8.55 -20.66 3.70
C ASP A 55 7.35 -19.71 3.76
N ARG A 56 6.21 -20.22 3.28
CA ARG A 56 4.96 -19.46 3.17
C ARG A 56 4.49 -18.94 4.52
N LEU A 57 4.55 -19.77 5.55
CA LEU A 57 4.02 -19.45 6.87
C LEU A 57 4.82 -18.33 7.52
N ARG A 58 6.15 -18.39 7.42
CA ARG A 58 7.04 -17.34 7.93
C ARG A 58 6.86 -16.02 7.19
N LEU A 59 6.73 -16.05 5.86
CA LEU A 59 6.49 -14.84 5.06
C LEU A 59 5.08 -14.27 5.33
N ALA A 60 4.07 -15.13 5.47
CA ALA A 60 2.72 -14.72 5.84
C ALA A 60 2.69 -14.06 7.22
N HIS A 61 3.36 -14.63 8.21
CA HIS A 61 3.49 -14.04 9.54
C HIS A 61 4.21 -12.69 9.47
N ALA A 62 5.35 -12.61 8.76
CA ALA A 62 6.08 -11.36 8.61
C ALA A 62 5.23 -10.25 7.97
N ASN A 63 4.50 -10.57 6.90
CA ASN A 63 3.61 -9.62 6.23
C ASN A 63 2.41 -9.24 7.10
N LEU A 64 1.81 -10.19 7.82
CA LEU A 64 0.69 -9.90 8.73
C LEU A 64 1.12 -8.95 9.84
N ALA A 65 2.31 -9.15 10.42
CA ALA A 65 2.84 -8.25 11.44
C ALA A 65 3.10 -6.83 10.90
N ILE A 66 3.57 -6.70 9.64
CA ILE A 66 3.66 -5.41 8.95
C ILE A 66 2.27 -4.79 8.81
N TYR A 67 1.28 -5.53 8.32
CA TYR A 67 -0.08 -5.01 8.16
C TYR A 67 -0.71 -4.57 9.47
N VAL A 68 -0.49 -5.31 10.56
CA VAL A 68 -0.93 -4.90 11.91
C VAL A 68 -0.24 -3.61 12.35
N ALA A 69 1.07 -3.45 12.09
CA ALA A 69 1.77 -2.20 12.40
C ALA A 69 1.22 -1.01 11.57
N PHE A 70 0.96 -1.22 10.28
CA PHE A 70 0.31 -0.22 9.42
C PHE A 70 -1.10 0.12 9.87
N LEU A 71 -1.89 -0.88 10.26
CA LEU A 71 -3.24 -0.68 10.78
C LEU A 71 -3.21 0.14 12.06
N PHE A 72 -2.32 -0.21 12.99
CA PHE A 72 -2.18 0.50 14.25
C PHE A 72 -1.78 1.96 14.04
N VAL A 73 -0.67 2.22 13.35
CA VAL A 73 -0.20 3.60 13.09
C VAL A 73 -1.19 4.37 12.21
N GLY A 74 -1.73 3.71 11.20
CA GLY A 74 -2.74 4.28 10.30
C GLY A 74 -4.03 4.66 11.03
N ALA A 75 -4.46 3.89 12.03
CA ALA A 75 -5.62 4.24 12.86
C ALA A 75 -5.39 5.54 13.64
N PHE A 76 -4.21 5.74 14.23
CA PHE A 76 -3.90 7.01 14.91
C PHE A 76 -3.84 8.18 13.93
N VAL A 77 -3.11 8.04 12.83
CA VAL A 77 -3.01 9.08 11.79
C VAL A 77 -4.40 9.41 11.25
N GLY A 78 -5.19 8.40 10.90
CA GLY A 78 -6.56 8.54 10.40
C GLY A 78 -7.48 9.20 11.41
N PHE A 79 -7.42 8.81 12.69
CA PHE A 79 -8.20 9.45 13.75
C PHE A 79 -7.91 10.95 13.86
N PHE A 80 -6.64 11.34 13.85
CA PHE A 80 -6.26 12.76 13.84
C PHE A 80 -6.79 13.47 12.59
N LEU A 81 -6.64 12.86 11.40
CA LEU A 81 -7.08 13.44 10.14
C LEU A 81 -8.61 13.45 9.96
N LEU A 82 -9.37 12.65 10.71
CA LEU A 82 -10.83 12.68 10.70
C LEU A 82 -11.38 13.83 11.55
N ILE A 83 -10.72 14.16 12.65
CA ILE A 83 -11.17 15.21 13.58
C ILE A 83 -10.69 16.59 13.12
N LEU A 84 -9.47 16.67 12.58
CA LEU A 84 -8.83 17.93 12.18
C LEU A 84 -9.70 18.80 11.24
N PRO A 85 -10.34 18.28 10.19
CA PRO A 85 -11.18 19.09 9.31
C PRO A 85 -12.32 19.78 10.06
N GLY A 86 -12.98 19.10 11.00
CA GLY A 86 -14.02 19.68 11.84
C GLY A 86 -13.50 20.79 12.77
N ILE A 87 -12.31 20.59 13.35
CA ILE A 87 -11.64 21.63 14.17
C ILE A 87 -11.33 22.87 13.31
N LEU A 88 -10.78 22.67 12.12
CA LEU A 88 -10.39 23.75 11.22
C LEU A 88 -11.61 24.53 10.71
N LEU A 89 -12.70 23.84 10.37
CA LEU A 89 -13.96 24.49 9.99
C LEU A 89 -14.50 25.34 11.12
N LYS A 90 -14.58 24.79 12.34
CA LYS A 90 -15.03 25.53 13.53
C LYS A 90 -14.13 26.73 13.84
N ALA A 91 -12.81 26.56 13.74
CA ALA A 91 -11.83 27.62 13.96
C ALA A 91 -11.87 28.70 12.87
N SER A 92 -12.28 28.36 11.65
CA SER A 92 -12.41 29.33 10.56
C SER A 92 -13.55 30.33 10.74
N GLY A 93 -14.54 30.00 11.60
CA GLY A 93 -15.72 30.82 11.84
C GLY A 93 -16.64 31.00 10.63
N ARG A 94 -16.40 30.28 9.53
CA ARG A 94 -17.15 30.42 8.27
C ARG A 94 -18.46 29.65 8.24
N VAL A 95 -18.55 28.57 9.02
CA VAL A 95 -19.73 27.71 9.11
C VAL A 95 -19.87 27.27 10.57
N GLU A 96 -21.05 27.50 11.15
CA GLU A 96 -21.42 26.86 12.42
C GLU A 96 -21.70 25.39 12.13
N ILE A 97 -20.74 24.54 12.49
CA ILE A 97 -20.87 23.09 12.37
C ILE A 97 -21.14 22.52 13.75
N ASP A 98 -22.25 21.79 13.85
CA ASP A 98 -22.65 21.03 15.01
C ASP A 98 -22.76 19.53 14.66
N ALA A 99 -23.23 18.73 15.61
CA ALA A 99 -23.38 17.29 15.43
C ALA A 99 -24.55 16.90 14.49
N GLU A 100 -25.46 17.82 14.20
CA GLU A 100 -26.66 17.59 13.38
C GLU A 100 -26.49 18.12 11.95
N THR A 101 -25.36 18.76 11.66
CA THR A 101 -25.07 19.35 10.34
C THR A 101 -25.06 18.26 9.26
N PRO A 102 -25.86 18.41 8.18
CA PRO A 102 -25.93 17.41 7.12
C PRO A 102 -24.55 17.15 6.46
N PRO A 103 -24.22 15.89 6.09
CA PRO A 103 -22.90 15.55 5.53
C PRO A 103 -22.54 16.30 4.25
N ASP A 104 -23.51 16.62 3.40
CA ASP A 104 -23.35 17.39 2.17
C ASP A 104 -22.95 18.85 2.45
N VAL A 105 -23.50 19.45 3.52
CA VAL A 105 -23.12 20.79 3.96
C VAL A 105 -21.68 20.80 4.50
N VAL A 106 -21.30 19.79 5.29
CA VAL A 106 -19.92 19.63 5.77
C VAL A 106 -18.95 19.46 4.60
N GLN A 107 -19.31 18.64 3.61
CA GLN A 107 -18.48 18.43 2.43
C GLN A 107 -18.29 19.72 1.61
N ALA A 108 -19.36 20.49 1.40
CA ALA A 108 -19.27 21.78 0.70
C ALA A 108 -18.40 22.78 1.47
N ALA A 109 -18.57 22.87 2.79
CA ALA A 109 -17.77 23.73 3.65
C ALA A 109 -16.28 23.35 3.63
N LEU A 110 -15.96 22.05 3.59
CA LEU A 110 -14.59 21.58 3.43
C LEU A 110 -13.97 22.03 2.11
N ILE A 111 -14.68 21.86 1.00
CA ILE A 111 -14.22 22.25 -0.33
C ILE A 111 -13.96 23.77 -0.38
N ASP A 112 -14.85 24.57 0.22
CA ASP A 112 -14.69 26.03 0.30
C ASP A 112 -13.54 26.46 1.23
N MET A 113 -13.22 25.68 2.26
CA MET A 113 -12.09 25.94 3.15
C MET A 113 -10.72 25.66 2.50
N LEU A 114 -10.62 24.69 1.58
CA LEU A 114 -9.38 24.27 0.92
C LEU A 114 -8.50 25.39 0.36
N PRO A 115 -9.01 26.41 -0.36
CA PRO A 115 -8.18 27.50 -0.90
C PRO A 115 -7.61 28.46 0.15
N THR A 116 -7.83 28.22 1.44
CA THR A 116 -7.49 29.16 2.52
C THR A 116 -6.37 28.63 3.42
N ALA A 117 -5.87 29.45 4.35
CA ALA A 117 -4.80 29.05 5.27
C ALA A 117 -5.15 27.78 6.08
N PHE A 118 -6.41 27.62 6.48
CA PHE A 118 -6.89 26.41 7.15
C PHE A 118 -6.84 25.17 6.24
N GLY A 119 -7.18 25.34 4.96
CA GLY A 119 -7.02 24.30 3.94
C GLY A 119 -5.56 23.91 3.74
N ALA A 120 -4.64 24.87 3.72
CA ALA A 120 -3.20 24.60 3.67
C ALA A 120 -2.72 23.79 4.88
N VAL A 121 -3.19 24.10 6.10
CA VAL A 121 -2.89 23.31 7.30
C VAL A 121 -3.41 21.87 7.16
N LEU A 122 -4.62 21.68 6.64
CA LEU A 122 -5.17 20.34 6.39
C LEU A 122 -4.31 19.56 5.40
N ILE A 123 -3.91 20.18 4.28
CA ILE A 123 -3.05 19.54 3.27
C ILE A 123 -1.69 19.16 3.88
N LEU A 124 -1.06 20.06 4.64
CA LEU A 124 0.20 19.78 5.32
C LEU A 124 0.07 18.64 6.33
N ALA A 125 -1.03 18.57 7.07
CA ALA A 125 -1.29 17.46 7.98
C ALA A 125 -1.45 16.13 7.23
N CYS A 126 -2.19 16.11 6.11
CA CYS A 126 -2.30 14.93 5.25
C CYS A 126 -0.95 14.48 4.70
N VAL A 127 -0.13 15.44 4.22
CA VAL A 127 1.23 15.16 3.72
C VAL A 127 2.11 14.61 4.84
N ALA A 128 2.04 15.17 6.05
CA ALA A 128 2.78 14.68 7.20
C ALA A 128 2.36 13.25 7.60
N GLY A 129 1.05 12.98 7.64
CA GLY A 129 0.52 11.64 7.90
C GLY A 129 0.99 10.62 6.85
N ALA A 130 0.91 10.98 5.57
CA ALA A 130 1.43 10.15 4.48
C ALA A 130 2.95 9.93 4.59
N ALA A 131 3.71 10.97 4.95
CA ALA A 131 5.16 10.88 5.13
C ALA A 131 5.55 9.94 6.28
N VAL A 132 4.79 9.90 7.38
CA VAL A 132 5.00 8.95 8.48
C VAL A 132 4.80 7.51 8.01
N LEU A 133 3.71 7.23 7.29
CA LEU A 133 3.42 5.91 6.74
C LEU A 133 4.47 5.49 5.70
N PHE A 134 4.88 6.41 4.82
CA PHE A 134 5.91 6.17 3.83
C PHE A 134 7.27 5.90 4.46
N TYR A 135 7.66 6.69 5.47
CA TYR A 135 8.87 6.45 6.24
C TYR A 135 8.85 5.05 6.87
N MET A 136 7.74 4.67 7.50
CA MET A 136 7.59 3.32 8.05
C MET A 136 7.71 2.23 6.97
N ALA A 137 7.10 2.41 5.80
CA ALA A 137 7.22 1.48 4.67
C ALA A 137 8.67 1.26 4.25
N LEU A 138 9.44 2.34 4.09
CA LEU A 138 10.86 2.26 3.74
C LEU A 138 11.68 1.51 4.79
N ARG A 139 11.33 1.69 6.06
CA ARG A 139 12.04 1.07 7.19
C ARG A 139 11.76 -0.42 7.31
N LEU A 140 10.57 -0.85 6.87
CA LEU A 140 10.09 -2.24 6.87
C LEU A 140 10.36 -2.97 5.52
N LEU A 141 10.90 -2.26 4.53
CA LEU A 141 11.15 -2.75 3.16
C LEU A 141 11.86 -4.11 3.10
N LEU A 142 12.84 -4.34 3.98
CA LEU A 142 13.72 -5.51 3.90
C LEU A 142 13.12 -6.78 4.51
N ILE A 143 12.01 -6.70 5.24
CA ILE A 143 11.48 -7.81 6.06
C ILE A 143 11.18 -9.05 5.20
N GLY A 144 10.48 -8.87 4.08
CA GLY A 144 10.10 -9.99 3.21
C GLY A 144 11.33 -10.69 2.63
N ALA A 145 12.22 -9.91 2.00
CA ALA A 145 13.46 -10.44 1.41
C ALA A 145 14.36 -11.10 2.47
N ALA A 146 14.54 -10.47 3.64
CA ALA A 146 15.35 -11.01 4.73
C ALA A 146 14.75 -12.29 5.32
N THR A 147 13.43 -12.36 5.44
CA THR A 147 12.73 -13.55 5.93
C THR A 147 12.92 -14.72 4.99
N VAL A 148 12.88 -14.48 3.67
CA VAL A 148 13.15 -15.51 2.66
C VAL A 148 14.63 -15.89 2.67
N ALA A 149 15.54 -14.93 2.66
CA ALA A 149 17.00 -15.17 2.62
C ALA A 149 17.49 -15.99 3.82
N THR A 150 17.00 -15.69 5.03
CA THR A 150 17.48 -16.32 6.26
C THR A 150 16.65 -17.53 6.69
N GLY A 151 15.44 -17.69 6.16
CA GLY A 151 14.50 -18.70 6.65
C GLY A 151 14.00 -18.43 8.07
N GLN A 152 14.13 -17.20 8.59
CA GLN A 152 13.66 -16.81 9.92
C GLN A 152 12.66 -15.65 9.79
N THR A 153 11.64 -15.59 10.65
CA THR A 153 10.69 -14.45 10.64
C THR A 153 11.37 -13.23 11.26
N LEU A 154 11.75 -12.26 10.42
CA LEU A 154 12.51 -11.06 10.83
C LEU A 154 11.65 -9.79 10.80
N VAL A 155 10.61 -9.74 11.64
CA VAL A 155 9.59 -8.66 11.62
C VAL A 155 10.19 -7.26 11.86
N PHE A 156 10.90 -7.04 12.97
CA PHE A 156 11.47 -5.70 13.27
C PHE A 156 12.99 -5.68 13.35
N ARG A 157 13.64 -6.83 13.13
CA ARG A 157 15.10 -6.94 13.21
C ARG A 157 15.78 -6.10 12.11
N THR A 158 15.16 -6.06 10.94
CA THR A 158 15.64 -5.32 9.76
C THR A 158 15.46 -3.80 9.87
N TRP A 159 14.68 -3.33 10.86
CA TRP A 159 14.43 -1.90 11.07
C TRP A 159 15.75 -1.14 11.21
N SER A 160 16.66 -1.64 12.04
CA SER A 160 17.96 -0.98 12.27
C SER A 160 18.81 -0.89 11.00
N TRP A 161 18.69 -1.86 10.07
CA TRP A 161 19.54 -1.98 8.88
C TRP A 161 19.31 -0.86 7.86
N THR A 162 18.09 -0.33 7.78
CA THR A 162 17.77 0.78 6.87
C THR A 162 18.14 2.15 7.46
N LYS A 163 18.78 2.22 8.65
CA LYS A 163 18.99 3.48 9.39
C LYS A 163 20.00 4.34 8.62
N GLY A 164 19.70 5.64 8.51
CA GLY A 164 20.51 6.57 7.71
C GLY A 164 20.32 6.44 6.19
N HIS A 165 19.55 5.46 5.71
CA HIS A 165 19.36 5.20 4.28
C HIS A 165 17.99 5.61 3.76
N ALA A 166 17.12 6.18 4.61
CA ALA A 166 15.73 6.50 4.27
C ALA A 166 15.60 7.38 3.01
N LEU A 167 16.42 8.41 2.85
CA LEU A 167 16.37 9.27 1.66
C LEU A 167 16.74 8.51 0.37
N ARG A 168 17.82 7.72 0.40
CA ARG A 168 18.27 6.93 -0.76
C ARG A 168 17.24 5.86 -1.12
N LEU A 169 16.71 5.16 -0.13
CA LEU A 169 15.64 4.18 -0.32
C LEU A 169 14.36 4.83 -0.82
N GLY A 170 14.03 6.02 -0.34
CA GLY A 170 12.88 6.80 -0.79
C GLY A 170 13.00 7.19 -2.26
N LEU A 171 14.14 7.74 -2.69
CA LEU A 171 14.40 8.05 -4.10
C LEU A 171 14.35 6.80 -4.98
N ALA A 172 14.93 5.68 -4.52
CA ALA A 172 14.84 4.42 -5.24
C ALA A 172 13.39 3.93 -5.34
N ALA A 173 12.61 4.04 -4.26
CA ALA A 173 11.20 3.67 -4.23
C ALA A 173 10.33 4.56 -5.13
N LEU A 174 10.69 5.84 -5.32
CA LEU A 174 10.00 6.69 -6.30
C LEU A 174 10.09 6.09 -7.71
N VAL A 175 11.28 5.63 -8.09
CA VAL A 175 11.52 5.06 -9.43
C VAL A 175 10.96 3.64 -9.55
N THR A 176 11.15 2.79 -8.54
CA THR A 176 10.80 1.37 -8.64
C THR A 176 9.39 1.04 -8.21
N HIS A 177 8.73 1.90 -7.44
CA HIS A 177 7.36 1.70 -6.97
C HIS A 177 6.42 2.82 -7.45
N ILE A 178 6.66 4.06 -7.01
CA ILE A 178 5.65 5.12 -7.19
C ILE A 178 5.43 5.43 -8.66
N LEU A 179 6.49 5.54 -9.46
CA LEU A 179 6.40 5.81 -10.89
C LEU A 179 5.67 4.70 -11.67
N PRO A 180 6.06 3.41 -11.61
CA PRO A 180 5.35 2.36 -12.34
C PRO A 180 3.91 2.18 -11.84
N PHE A 181 3.65 2.39 -10.54
CA PHE A 181 2.28 2.40 -10.02
C PHE A 181 1.45 3.54 -10.63
N ALA A 182 1.97 4.77 -10.62
CA ALA A 182 1.28 5.93 -11.19
C ALA A 182 1.01 5.76 -12.68
N VAL A 183 1.99 5.27 -13.44
CA VAL A 183 1.84 4.96 -14.87
C VAL A 183 0.76 3.91 -15.09
N ALA A 184 0.76 2.81 -14.32
CA ALA A 184 -0.26 1.77 -14.41
C ALA A 184 -1.67 2.31 -14.13
N VAL A 185 -1.82 3.13 -13.08
CA VAL A 185 -3.09 3.77 -12.72
C VAL A 185 -3.57 4.71 -13.84
N LEU A 186 -2.68 5.56 -14.38
CA LEU A 186 -3.02 6.49 -15.45
C LEU A 186 -3.47 5.77 -16.72
N ILE A 187 -2.76 4.70 -17.12
CA ILE A 187 -3.13 3.88 -18.27
C ILE A 187 -4.48 3.22 -18.03
N ASN A 188 -4.66 2.55 -16.89
CA ASN A 188 -5.91 1.86 -16.59
C ASN A 188 -7.10 2.82 -16.53
N TRP A 189 -6.90 4.02 -15.96
CA TRP A 189 -7.90 5.08 -15.93
C TRP A 189 -8.23 5.63 -17.32
N GLY A 190 -7.23 5.80 -18.20
CA GLY A 190 -7.45 6.18 -19.59
C GLY A 190 -8.26 5.16 -20.38
N LEU A 191 -8.14 3.87 -20.03
CA LEU A 191 -8.89 2.77 -20.65
C LEU A 191 -10.29 2.58 -20.05
N ARG A 192 -10.70 3.33 -19.01
CA ARG A 192 -11.94 3.08 -18.26
C ARG A 192 -13.19 2.99 -19.15
N ASN A 193 -13.28 3.85 -20.15
CA ASN A 193 -14.44 3.92 -21.04
C ASN A 193 -14.47 2.78 -22.06
N ALA A 194 -13.34 2.11 -22.29
CA ALA A 194 -13.23 1.01 -23.26
C ALA A 194 -13.77 -0.32 -22.69
N TRP A 195 -13.81 -0.47 -21.37
CA TRP A 195 -14.27 -1.70 -20.72
C TRP A 195 -15.80 -1.80 -20.65
N GLY A 196 -16.49 -0.66 -20.58
CA GLY A 196 -17.94 -0.56 -20.38
C GLY A 196 -18.42 -1.03 -19.00
N ASP A 197 -19.70 -0.84 -18.70
CA ASP A 197 -20.29 -1.10 -17.36
C ASP A 197 -20.74 -2.56 -17.15
N SER A 198 -20.18 -3.49 -17.93
CA SER A 198 -20.53 -4.92 -17.84
C SER A 198 -19.66 -5.66 -16.83
N ALA A 199 -20.12 -6.82 -16.35
CA ALA A 199 -19.33 -7.68 -15.47
C ALA A 199 -18.02 -8.17 -16.14
N LEU A 200 -18.06 -8.41 -17.46
CA LEU A 200 -16.87 -8.72 -18.25
C LEU A 200 -15.92 -7.53 -18.31
N GLY A 201 -16.45 -6.31 -18.49
CA GLY A 201 -15.69 -5.06 -18.43
C GLY A 201 -14.99 -4.86 -17.09
N ALA A 202 -15.72 -5.11 -15.98
CA ALA A 202 -15.16 -5.06 -14.64
C ALA A 202 -14.01 -6.07 -14.45
N PHE A 203 -14.18 -7.32 -14.88
CA PHE A 203 -13.12 -8.34 -14.84
C PHE A 203 -11.89 -7.91 -15.65
N LEU A 204 -12.08 -7.48 -16.89
CA LEU A 204 -10.99 -7.06 -17.77
C LEU A 204 -10.24 -5.85 -17.21
N SER A 205 -10.95 -4.87 -16.65
CA SER A 205 -10.34 -3.71 -15.99
C SER A 205 -9.43 -4.12 -14.82
N GLY A 206 -9.87 -5.07 -13.98
CA GLY A 206 -9.05 -5.58 -12.88
C GLY A 206 -7.87 -6.41 -13.34
N ALA A 207 -8.06 -7.28 -14.34
CA ALA A 207 -7.00 -8.12 -14.87
C ALA A 207 -5.92 -7.28 -15.57
N VAL A 208 -6.31 -6.34 -16.43
CA VAL A 208 -5.39 -5.43 -17.12
C VAL A 208 -4.73 -4.50 -16.12
N GLY A 209 -5.48 -3.93 -15.17
CA GLY A 209 -4.91 -3.13 -14.09
C GLY A 209 -3.81 -3.89 -13.33
N MET A 210 -4.06 -5.15 -12.98
CA MET A 210 -3.07 -5.98 -12.29
C MET A 210 -1.87 -6.34 -13.17
N ALA A 211 -2.08 -6.56 -14.47
CA ALA A 211 -1.00 -6.79 -15.43
C ALA A 211 -0.10 -5.54 -15.56
N LEU A 212 -0.69 -4.35 -15.60
CA LEU A 212 0.03 -3.08 -15.62
C LEU A 212 0.83 -2.85 -14.33
N LEU A 213 0.44 -3.45 -13.21
CA LEU A 213 1.16 -3.39 -11.93
C LEU A 213 2.35 -4.35 -11.83
N VAL A 214 2.60 -5.20 -12.84
CA VAL A 214 3.74 -6.14 -12.83
C VAL A 214 5.10 -5.42 -12.65
N PRO A 215 5.41 -4.32 -13.36
CA PRO A 215 6.67 -3.59 -13.15
C PRO A 215 6.79 -3.01 -11.73
N PHE A 216 5.67 -2.54 -11.16
CA PHE A 216 5.62 -2.06 -9.77
C PHE A 216 5.96 -3.18 -8.79
N LEU A 217 5.32 -4.35 -8.95
CA LEU A 217 5.56 -5.50 -8.08
C LEU A 217 7.00 -5.99 -8.16
N LEU A 218 7.53 -6.19 -9.36
CA LEU A 218 8.89 -6.67 -9.56
C LEU A 218 9.94 -5.63 -9.13
N GLY A 219 9.71 -4.35 -9.46
CA GLY A 219 10.58 -3.25 -9.05
C GLY A 219 10.70 -3.15 -7.54
N GLY A 220 9.61 -3.41 -6.82
CA GLY A 220 9.63 -3.39 -5.37
C GLY A 220 10.34 -4.55 -4.71
N HIS A 221 10.11 -5.77 -5.20
CA HIS A 221 10.86 -6.94 -4.73
C HIS A 221 12.35 -6.81 -5.06
N GLY A 222 12.67 -6.33 -6.27
CA GLY A 222 14.05 -6.08 -6.70
C GLY A 222 14.74 -5.03 -5.83
N LEU A 223 14.06 -3.93 -5.47
CA LEU A 223 14.60 -2.94 -4.55
C LEU A 223 14.88 -3.55 -3.17
N ALA A 224 13.95 -4.33 -2.62
CA ALA A 224 14.13 -4.97 -1.32
C ALA A 224 15.34 -5.93 -1.33
N VAL A 225 15.49 -6.74 -2.38
CA VAL A 225 16.64 -7.66 -2.54
C VAL A 225 17.96 -6.90 -2.71
N ALA A 226 17.99 -5.90 -3.60
CA ALA A 226 19.19 -5.11 -3.84
C ALA A 226 19.63 -4.34 -2.59
N ALA A 227 18.68 -3.79 -1.83
CA ALA A 227 18.95 -3.14 -0.56
C ALA A 227 19.39 -4.14 0.52
N LEU A 228 18.82 -5.35 0.56
CA LEU A 228 19.25 -6.39 1.49
C LEU A 228 20.71 -6.76 1.30
N HIS A 229 21.17 -6.99 0.06
CA HIS A 229 22.57 -7.32 -0.22
C HIS A 229 23.55 -6.24 0.24
N ARG A 230 23.11 -4.98 0.34
CA ARG A 230 23.96 -3.85 0.77
C ARG A 230 23.86 -3.52 2.25
N LEU A 231 22.73 -3.81 2.88
CA LEU A 231 22.38 -3.32 4.22
C LEU A 231 22.30 -4.43 5.27
N HIS A 232 22.29 -5.70 4.86
CA HIS A 232 22.37 -6.81 5.79
C HIS A 232 23.74 -6.76 6.49
N PRO A 233 23.80 -6.68 7.84
CA PRO A 233 25.06 -6.73 8.56
C PRO A 233 25.81 -8.02 8.26
N GLU A 234 27.11 -7.90 7.97
CA GLU A 234 28.00 -9.05 7.90
C GLU A 234 27.99 -9.76 9.26
N THR A 235 27.79 -11.08 9.25
CA THR A 235 28.06 -11.90 10.44
C THR A 235 29.54 -11.80 10.71
N ALA A 236 29.93 -11.07 11.76
CA ALA A 236 31.29 -11.11 12.28
C ALA A 236 31.68 -12.58 12.51
N PRO A 237 32.90 -13.00 12.11
CA PRO A 237 33.37 -14.34 12.46
C PRO A 237 33.28 -14.48 13.98
N THR A 238 32.60 -15.53 14.45
CA THR A 238 32.74 -15.95 15.84
C THR A 238 34.18 -16.39 16.03
N GLU A 239 34.98 -15.55 16.72
CA GLU A 239 36.28 -15.93 17.27
C GLU A 239 36.14 -17.06 18.30
#